data_AF-A0A7C1ZI89-F1
#
_entry.id   AF-A0A7C1ZI89-F1
#
_cell.length_a   1.000
_cell.length_b   1.000
_cell.length_c   1.000
_cell.angle_alpha   90.00
_cell.angle_beta   90.00
_cell.angle_gamma   90.00
#
_symmetry.space_group_name_H-M   'P 1'
#
loop_
_entity.id
_entity.type
_entity.pdbx_description
1 polymer ?
#
loop_
_entity_poly.entity_id
_entity_poly.type
_entity_poly.pdbx_seq_one_letter_code
_entity_poly.pdbx_strand_id
1 'polypeptide(L)'
;MLLSVPVLRGVSFEWKADKFPEMAFSEGPKLDFIAQEVEEILPELVNTGKDGYKSVQYANIVPLLVEAIKELNEEVEALKEVRAENVALTREIKDIKEEIWL
;
A
#
# COMPACT_ATOMS: atom_id res chain seq x y z
N MET A 1 10.74 4.53 4.80
CA MET A 1 10.90 3.38 3.91
C MET A 1 9.59 2.60 3.75
N LEU A 2 8.74 2.49 4.78
CA LEU A 2 7.42 1.81 4.74
C LEU A 2 6.22 2.70 4.35
N LEU A 3 6.35 4.03 4.44
CA LEU A 3 5.35 5.02 3.97
C LEU A 3 5.18 5.11 2.45
N SER A 4 5.92 4.31 1.69
CA SER A 4 5.93 4.31 0.21
C SER A 4 4.78 3.52 -0.40
N VAL A 5 4.29 2.48 0.29
CA VAL A 5 3.25 1.57 -0.21
C VAL A 5 1.91 2.27 -0.50
N PRO A 6 1.42 3.21 0.33
CA PRO A 6 0.17 3.94 0.05
C PRO A 6 0.25 4.88 -1.17
N VAL A 7 1.46 5.22 -1.61
CA VAL A 7 1.70 6.16 -2.71
C VAL A 7 1.76 5.43 -4.06
N LEU A 8 2.13 4.15 -4.05
CA LEU A 8 2.16 3.33 -5.26
C LEU A 8 0.74 2.98 -5.70
N ARG A 9 0.37 3.42 -6.90
CA ARG A 9 -0.95 3.14 -7.48
C ARG A 9 -0.88 1.97 -8.45
N GLY A 10 -1.80 1.02 -8.31
CA GLY A 10 -2.10 0.07 -9.38
C GLY A 10 -2.79 0.81 -10.53
N VAL A 11 -2.34 0.57 -11.76
CA VAL A 11 -2.86 1.18 -12.98
C VAL A 11 -3.41 0.13 -13.92
N SER A 12 -4.53 0.42 -14.57
CA SER A 12 -5.04 -0.38 -15.68
C SER A 12 -4.58 0.23 -17.01
N PHE A 13 -3.95 -0.55 -17.87
CA PHE A 13 -3.53 -0.10 -19.20
C PHE A 13 -3.50 -1.23 -20.22
N GLU A 14 -3.39 -0.87 -21.49
CA GLU A 14 -3.19 -1.80 -22.60
C GLU A 14 -1.85 -1.48 -23.29
N TRP A 15 -1.13 -2.53 -23.66
CA TRP A 15 0.10 -2.36 -24.43
C TRP A 15 -0.22 -1.89 -25.84
N LYS A 16 0.61 -0.97 -26.37
CA LYS A 16 0.62 -0.62 -27.79
C LYS A 16 1.37 -1.70 -28.58
N ALA A 17 0.84 -2.92 -28.58
CA ALA A 17 1.47 -4.09 -29.18
C ALA A 17 1.73 -3.92 -30.68
N ASP A 18 0.87 -3.15 -31.37
CA ASP A 18 1.00 -2.75 -32.77
C ASP A 18 2.29 -1.96 -33.06
N LYS A 19 2.76 -1.19 -32.08
CA LYS A 19 3.96 -0.35 -32.21
C LYS A 19 5.27 -1.07 -31.86
N PHE A 20 5.17 -2.22 -31.20
CA PHE A 20 6.32 -2.98 -30.69
C PHE A 20 6.09 -4.49 -30.89
N PRO A 21 5.94 -4.97 -32.15
CA PRO A 21 5.61 -6.36 -32.44
C PRO A 21 6.68 -7.35 -31.96
N GLU A 22 7.94 -6.93 -31.89
CA GLU A 22 9.07 -7.72 -31.39
C GLU A 22 9.00 -8.03 -29.88
N MET A 23 8.25 -7.23 -29.12
CA MET A 23 8.15 -7.37 -27.67
C MET A 23 7.11 -8.43 -27.23
N ALA A 24 6.30 -8.93 -28.18
CA ALA A 24 5.29 -9.97 -27.95
C ALA A 24 4.39 -9.71 -26.73
N PHE A 25 3.96 -8.44 -26.54
CA PHE A 25 3.07 -8.09 -25.45
C PHE A 25 1.72 -8.81 -25.59
N SER A 26 1.17 -9.28 -24.47
CA SER A 26 -0.16 -9.88 -24.48
C SER A 26 -1.23 -8.82 -24.71
N GLU A 27 -2.26 -9.18 -25.48
CA GLU A 27 -3.42 -8.33 -25.77
C GLU A 27 -4.34 -8.17 -24.55
N GLY A 28 -5.11 -7.08 -24.56
CA GLY A 28 -6.12 -6.78 -23.55
C GLY A 28 -5.61 -6.00 -22.34
N PRO A 29 -6.55 -5.58 -21.45
CA PRO A 29 -6.25 -4.74 -20.29
C PRO A 29 -5.41 -5.49 -19.26
N LYS A 30 -4.43 -4.77 -18.72
CA LYS A 30 -3.55 -5.23 -17.64
C LYS A 30 -3.66 -4.33 -16.43
N LEU A 31 -3.67 -4.94 -15.25
CA LEU A 31 -3.49 -4.24 -13.99
C LEU A 31 -2.03 -4.39 -13.57
N ASP A 32 -1.29 -3.29 -13.47
CA ASP A 32 0.11 -3.31 -13.10
C ASP A 32 0.61 -1.98 -12.50
N PHE A 33 1.92 -1.79 -12.33
CA PHE A 33 2.54 -0.52 -11.95
C PHE A 33 3.24 0.17 -13.12
N ILE A 34 3.40 1.50 -13.02
CA ILE A 34 4.30 2.26 -13.89
C ILE A 34 5.69 2.26 -13.27
N ALA A 35 6.66 1.65 -13.93
CA ALA A 35 8.02 1.50 -13.41
C ALA A 35 8.69 2.83 -13.04
N GLN A 36 8.42 3.90 -13.78
CA GLN A 36 8.93 5.25 -13.51
C GLN A 36 8.35 5.82 -12.22
N GLU A 37 7.06 5.61 -11.96
CA GLU A 37 6.43 6.04 -10.70
C GLU A 37 6.96 5.23 -9.51
N VAL A 38 7.22 3.94 -9.71
CA VAL A 38 7.86 3.10 -8.68
C VAL A 38 9.28 3.59 -8.39
N GLU A 39 10.04 3.95 -9.42
CA GLU A 39 11.43 4.39 -9.28
C GLU A 39 11.58 5.68 -8.46
N GLU A 40 10.63 6.62 -8.58
CA GLU A 40 10.64 7.86 -7.81
C GLU A 40 10.55 7.62 -6.29
N ILE A 41 10.01 6.48 -5.87
CA ILE A 41 9.74 6.17 -4.47
C ILE A 41 10.65 5.07 -3.95
N LEU A 42 10.86 4.02 -4.75
CA LEU A 42 11.60 2.79 -4.42
C LEU A 42 12.49 2.41 -5.62
N PRO A 43 13.55 3.19 -5.91
CA PRO A 43 14.42 2.97 -7.06
C PRO A 43 15.08 1.57 -7.06
N GLU A 44 15.31 0.98 -5.89
CA GLU A 44 15.86 -0.37 -5.73
C GLU A 44 14.93 -1.48 -6.26
N LEU A 45 13.64 -1.18 -6.45
CA LEU A 45 12.66 -2.11 -7.01
C LEU A 45 12.55 -2.00 -8.53
N VAL A 46 13.34 -1.16 -9.17
CA VAL A 46 13.28 -0.94 -10.61
C VAL A 46 14.60 -1.35 -11.25
N ASN A 47 14.52 -2.17 -12.29
CA ASN A 47 15.65 -2.51 -13.13
C ASN A 47 15.56 -1.72 -14.44
N THR A 48 16.68 -1.16 -14.89
CA THR A 48 16.79 -0.54 -16.21
C THR A 48 17.58 -1.47 -17.13
N GLY A 49 16.93 -1.94 -18.20
CA GLY A 49 17.54 -2.76 -19.24
C GLY A 49 18.59 -2.01 -20.04
N LYS A 50 19.40 -2.75 -20.80
CA LYS A 50 20.44 -2.17 -21.69
C LYS A 50 19.86 -1.32 -22.82
N ASP A 51 18.60 -1.57 -23.16
CA ASP A 51 17.77 -0.84 -24.11
C ASP A 51 17.12 0.42 -23.50
N GLY A 52 17.30 0.66 -22.20
CA GLY A 52 16.73 1.78 -21.47
C GLY A 52 15.30 1.54 -20.97
N TYR A 53 14.69 0.38 -21.22
CA TYR A 53 13.36 0.06 -20.69
C TYR A 53 13.43 -0.27 -19.20
N LYS A 54 12.44 0.21 -18.44
CA LYS A 54 12.35 0.00 -16.99
C LYS A 54 11.35 -1.10 -16.68
N SER A 55 11.69 -1.97 -15.73
CA SER A 55 10.82 -3.03 -15.23
C SER A 55 10.84 -3.10 -13.70
N VAL A 56 9.71 -3.50 -13.12
CA VAL A 56 9.55 -3.63 -11.66
C VAL A 56 9.97 -5.03 -11.20
N GLN A 57 10.70 -5.09 -10.10
CA GLN A 57 11.15 -6.32 -9.45
C GLN A 57 10.11 -6.80 -8.41
N TYR A 58 9.02 -7.41 -8.88
CA TYR A 58 7.90 -7.84 -8.01
C TYR A 58 8.30 -8.78 -6.87
N ALA A 59 9.27 -9.67 -7.10
CA ALA A 59 9.76 -10.56 -6.06
C ALA A 59 10.31 -9.79 -4.84
N ASN A 60 10.90 -8.61 -5.08
CA ASN A 60 11.48 -7.77 -4.03
C ASN A 60 10.42 -6.91 -3.32
N ILE A 61 9.22 -6.77 -3.90
CA ILE A 61 8.09 -6.09 -3.26
C ILE A 61 7.54 -6.94 -2.09
N VAL A 62 7.55 -8.26 -2.21
CA VAL A 62 6.97 -9.18 -1.21
C VAL A 62 7.47 -8.93 0.23
N PRO A 63 8.78 -8.90 0.53
CA PRO A 63 9.25 -8.63 1.89
C PRO A 63 8.83 -7.24 2.40
N LEU A 64 8.78 -6.22 1.53
CA LEU A 64 8.30 -4.89 1.90
C LEU A 64 6.82 -4.92 2.31
N LEU A 65 5.98 -5.67 1.58
CA LEU A 65 4.57 -5.85 1.93
C LEU A 65 4.39 -6.57 3.27
N VAL A 66 5.24 -7.55 3.58
CA VAL A 66 5.19 -8.26 4.88
C VAL A 66 5.46 -7.29 6.02
N GLU A 67 6.49 -6.46 5.92
CA GLU A 67 6.79 -5.46 6.94
C GLU A 67 5.68 -4.39 7.04
N ALA A 68 5.11 -3.95 5.91
CA ALA A 68 3.99 -3.00 5.91
C ALA A 68 2.74 -3.56 6.60
N ILE A 69 2.45 -4.86 6.43
CA ILE A 69 1.32 -5.53 7.10
C ILE A 69 1.57 -5.65 8.61
N LYS A 70 2.82 -5.92 9.03
CA LYS A 70 3.17 -5.98 10.46
C LYS A 70 2.97 -4.62 11.13
N GLU A 71 3.48 -3.56 10.52
CA GLU A 71 3.32 -2.19 11.01
C GLU A 71 1.83 -1.80 11.06
N LEU A 72 1.07 -2.09 10.00
CA LEU A 72 -0.38 -1.86 10.00
C LEU A 72 -1.09 -2.64 11.12
N ASN A 73 -0.66 -3.87 11.41
CA ASN A 73 -1.23 -4.66 12.49
C ASN A 73 -0.90 -4.05 13.87
N GLU A 74 0.30 -3.53 14.07
CA GLU A 74 0.68 -2.81 15.29
C GLU A 74 -0.18 -1.55 15.48
N GLU A 75 -0.41 -0.76 14.42
CA GLU A 75 -1.32 0.39 14.46
C GLU A 75 -2.76 -0.02 14.79
N VAL A 76 -3.25 -1.12 14.20
CA VAL A 76 -4.59 -1.64 14.47
C VAL A 76 -4.74 -2.07 15.93
N GLU A 77 -3.76 -2.75 16.50
CA GLU A 77 -3.81 -3.13 17.92
C GLU A 77 -3.78 -1.89 18.83
N ALA A 78 -2.92 -0.91 18.57
CA ALA A 78 -2.90 0.35 19.31
C ALA A 78 -4.25 1.08 19.23
N LEU A 79 -4.87 1.14 18.05
CA LEU A 79 -6.19 1.74 17.87
C LEU A 79 -7.29 1.00 18.63
N LYS A 80 -7.21 -0.33 18.75
CA LYS A 80 -8.16 -1.13 19.54
C LYS A 80 -8.03 -0.83 21.03
N GLU A 81 -6.81 -0.69 21.55
CA GLU A 81 -6.56 -0.34 22.95
C GLU A 81 -7.16 1.03 23.29
N VAL A 82 -6.84 2.06 22.50
CA VAL A 82 -7.40 3.42 22.65
C VAL A 82 -8.92 3.40 22.56
N ARG A 83 -9.50 2.60 21.64
CA ARG A 83 -10.95 2.46 21.54
C ARG A 83 -11.56 1.81 22.78
N ALA A 84 -10.92 0.79 23.35
CA ALA A 84 -11.40 0.13 24.56
C ALA A 84 -11.40 1.09 25.76
N GLU A 85 -10.32 1.87 25.92
CA GLU A 85 -10.23 2.91 26.96
C GLU A 85 -11.32 3.98 26.77
N ASN A 86 -11.52 4.48 25.54
CA ASN A 86 -12.58 5.44 25.24
C ASN A 86 -13.97 4.91 25.59
N VAL A 87 -14.24 3.62 25.36
CA VAL A 87 -15.52 2.99 25.74
C VAL A 87 -15.67 2.93 27.26
N ALA A 88 -14.60 2.59 27.99
CA ALA A 88 -14.61 2.56 29.45
C ALA A 88 -14.85 3.95 30.05
N LEU A 89 -14.11 4.96 29.60
CA LEU A 89 -14.27 6.35 30.04
C LEU A 89 -15.68 6.89 29.72
N THR A 90 -16.23 6.56 28.55
CA THR A 90 -17.60 6.96 28.19
C THR A 90 -18.64 6.37 29.15
N ARG A 91 -18.42 5.14 29.63
CA ARG A 91 -19.28 4.50 30.62
C ARG A 91 -19.15 5.19 31.99
N GLU A 92 -17.94 5.43 32.46
CA GLU A 92 -17.71 6.13 33.73
C GLU A 92 -18.35 7.53 33.73
N ILE A 93 -18.20 8.29 32.64
CA ILE A 93 -18.84 9.59 32.47
C ILE A 93 -20.37 9.47 32.54
N LYS A 94 -20.95 8.40 31.98
CA LYS A 94 -22.39 8.17 32.03
C LYS A 94 -22.85 7.90 33.47
N ASP A 95 -22.15 7.01 34.18
CA ASP A 95 -22.49 6.61 35.54
C ASP A 95 -22.39 7.81 36.51
N ILE A 96 -21.31 8.62 36.41
CA ILE A 96 -21.14 9.85 37.20
C ILE A 96 -22.26 10.87 36.93
N LYS A 97 -22.68 11.01 35.66
CA LYS A 97 -23.81 11.91 35.34
C LYS A 97 -25.08 11.41 36.01
N GLU A 98 -25.40 10.12 35.91
CA GLU A 98 -26.59 9.56 36.56
C GLU A 98 -26.58 9.77 38.08
N GLU A 99 -25.43 9.68 38.74
CA GLU A 99 -25.28 9.98 40.18
C GLU A 99 -25.50 11.47 40.53
N ILE A 100 -25.08 12.40 39.67
CA ILE A 100 -25.23 13.86 39.91
C ILE A 100 -26.68 14.34 39.72
N TRP A 101 -27.46 13.67 38.86
CA TRP A 101 -28.85 14.05 38.56
C TRP A 101 -29.90 13.33 39.43
N LEU A 102 -29.48 12.58 40.44
CA LEU A 102 -30.31 12.02 41.52
C LEU A 102 -30.30 12.92 42.76
#